data_AF-V2HHT8-F1
#
_entry.id   AF-V2HHT8-F1
#
_cell.length_a   1.000
_cell.length_b   1.000
_cell.length_c   1.000
_cell.angle_alpha   90.00
_cell.angle_beta   90.00
_cell.angle_gamma   90.00
#
_symmetry.space_group_name_H-M   'P 1'
#
loop_
_entity.id
_entity.type
_entity.pdbx_description
1 polymer ?
#
loop_
_entity_poly.entity_id
_entity_poly.type
_entity_poly.pdbx_seq_one_letter_code
_entity_poly.pdbx_strand_id
1 'polypeptide(L)'
;MNTLADLAQNDTDTAARELGRLQGQRTQAEQQLAALTQYRQEYRARMQALMQNGMPSARWHDFSQFLDSLDAAIRHQTEALAKAESQLLAGRANWQKQKQRLNSFDTLIARAESREQQIAARREQRATDEYAARLARQQVGSGHNQ
;
A
#
# COMPACT_ATOMS: atom_id res chain seq x y z
N MET A 1 18.39 -2.04 19.12
CA MET A 1 17.27 -1.06 19.04
C MET A 1 17.25 -0.48 17.63
N ASN A 2 16.28 -0.87 16.81
CA ASN A 2 16.10 -0.30 15.46
C ASN A 2 14.75 0.43 15.34
N THR A 3 14.43 1.20 16.37
CA THR A 3 13.10 1.79 16.62
C THR A 3 12.59 2.65 15.47
N LEU A 4 13.47 3.25 14.66
CA LEU A 4 13.09 4.03 13.48
C LEU A 4 12.71 3.16 12.27
N ALA A 5 13.37 2.02 12.09
CA ALA A 5 13.00 1.06 11.05
C ALA A 5 11.70 0.34 11.42
N ASP A 6 11.54 -0.04 12.68
CA ASP A 6 10.30 -0.62 13.21
C ASP A 6 9.11 0.35 13.03
N LEU A 7 9.33 1.65 13.28
CA LEU A 7 8.34 2.68 13.02
C LEU A 7 8.02 2.80 11.52
N ALA A 8 9.03 2.83 10.65
CA ALA A 8 8.81 2.90 9.21
C ALA A 8 8.11 1.66 8.64
N GLN A 9 8.35 0.49 9.22
CA GLN A 9 7.64 -0.75 8.91
C GLN A 9 6.17 -0.64 9.31
N ASN A 10 5.88 -0.21 10.54
CA ASN A 10 4.51 0.01 11.00
C ASN A 10 3.76 1.06 10.16
N ASP A 11 4.42 2.17 9.79
CA ASP A 11 3.87 3.21 8.91
C ASP A 11 3.52 2.62 7.53
N THR A 12 4.40 1.78 6.98
CA THR A 12 4.20 1.10 5.69
C THR A 12 3.03 0.13 5.74
N ASP A 13 2.92 -0.67 6.80
CA ASP A 13 1.83 -1.64 6.98
C ASP A 13 0.48 -0.95 7.23
N THR A 14 0.50 0.19 7.91
CA THR A 14 -0.69 1.03 8.11
C THR A 14 -1.14 1.61 6.77
N ALA A 15 -0.20 2.17 5.98
CA ALA A 15 -0.51 2.69 4.64
C ALA A 15 -1.02 1.59 3.68
N ALA A 16 -0.51 0.36 3.79
CA ALA A 16 -0.97 -0.77 2.98
C ALA A 16 -2.41 -1.19 3.34
N ARG A 17 -2.74 -1.26 4.65
CA ARG A 17 -4.11 -1.53 5.12
C ARG A 17 -5.09 -0.46 4.63
N GLU A 18 -4.70 0.80 4.74
CA GLU A 18 -5.50 1.93 4.25
C GLU A 18 -5.71 1.86 2.74
N LEU A 19 -4.67 1.51 1.98
CA LEU A 19 -4.78 1.32 0.53
C LEU A 19 -5.78 0.22 0.17
N GLY A 20 -5.80 -0.89 0.91
CA GLY A 20 -6.80 -1.95 0.75
C GLY A 20 -8.23 -1.45 1.02
N ARG A 21 -8.42 -0.66 2.08
CA ARG A 21 -9.71 -0.02 2.40
C ARG A 21 -10.19 0.90 1.27
N LEU A 22 -9.30 1.76 0.75
CA LEU A 22 -9.59 2.66 -0.36
C LEU A 22 -9.95 1.92 -1.65
N GLN A 23 -9.24 0.83 -1.95
CA GLN A 23 -9.55 -0.02 -3.10
C GLN A 23 -10.96 -0.63 -2.95
N GLY A 24 -11.32 -1.10 -1.76
CA GLY A 24 -12.66 -1.60 -1.46
C GLY A 24 -13.75 -0.55 -1.67
N GLN A 25 -13.52 0.68 -1.20
CA GLN A 25 -14.47 1.80 -1.41
C GLN A 25 -14.66 2.13 -2.89
N ARG A 26 -13.58 2.17 -3.67
CA ARG A 26 -13.64 2.41 -5.11
C ARG A 26 -14.44 1.31 -5.82
N THR A 27 -14.16 0.05 -5.51
CA THR A 27 -14.88 -1.10 -6.09
C THR A 27 -16.36 -1.07 -5.74
N GLN A 28 -16.70 -0.80 -4.48
CA GLN A 28 -18.10 -0.66 -4.06
C GLN A 28 -18.80 0.47 -4.80
N ALA A 29 -18.13 1.62 -4.96
CA ALA A 29 -18.71 2.76 -5.64
C ALA A 29 -18.99 2.47 -7.13
N GLU A 30 -18.06 1.78 -7.79
CA GLU A 30 -18.22 1.35 -9.19
C GLU A 30 -19.37 0.34 -9.34
N GLN A 31 -19.48 -0.65 -8.45
CA GLN A 31 -20.57 -1.63 -8.49
C GLN A 31 -21.94 -0.98 -8.32
N GLN A 32 -22.07 -0.03 -7.40
CA GLN A 32 -23.31 0.74 -7.20
C GLN A 32 -23.65 1.58 -8.44
N LEU A 33 -22.67 2.22 -9.07
CA LEU A 33 -22.88 3.00 -10.28
C LEU A 33 -23.36 2.11 -11.45
N ALA A 34 -22.74 0.94 -11.61
CA ALA A 34 -23.12 -0.03 -12.62
C ALA A 34 -24.55 -0.52 -12.39
N ALA A 35 -24.90 -0.89 -11.15
CA ALA A 35 -26.24 -1.33 -10.78
C ALA A 35 -27.31 -0.26 -11.06
N LEU A 36 -27.07 1.00 -10.67
CA LEU A 36 -27.99 2.10 -10.95
C LEU A 36 -28.16 2.35 -12.45
N THR A 37 -27.06 2.28 -13.20
CA THR A 37 -27.07 2.49 -14.65
C THR A 37 -27.85 1.38 -15.37
N GLN A 38 -27.64 0.12 -14.98
CA GLN A 38 -28.39 -1.02 -15.50
C GLN A 38 -29.88 -0.88 -15.15
N TYR A 39 -30.19 -0.61 -13.88
CA TYR A 39 -31.56 -0.47 -13.43
C TYR A 39 -32.31 0.65 -14.18
N ARG A 40 -31.65 1.79 -14.43
CA ARG A 40 -32.21 2.87 -15.25
C ARG A 40 -32.54 2.41 -16.68
N GLN A 41 -31.66 1.62 -17.31
CA GLN A 41 -31.90 1.10 -18.65
C GLN A 41 -33.11 0.16 -18.68
N GLU A 42 -33.17 -0.78 -17.74
CA GLU A 42 -34.30 -1.70 -17.59
C GLU A 42 -35.61 -0.93 -17.33
N TYR A 43 -35.56 0.10 -16.48
CA TYR A 43 -36.71 0.93 -16.16
C TYR A 43 -37.24 1.68 -17.40
N ARG A 44 -36.35 2.26 -18.21
CA ARG A 44 -36.72 2.90 -19.50
C ARG A 44 -37.32 1.91 -20.49
N ALA A 45 -36.77 0.70 -20.60
CA ALA A 45 -37.30 -0.34 -21.49
C ALA A 45 -38.73 -0.75 -21.09
N ARG A 46 -38.99 -0.93 -19.79
CA ARG A 46 -40.34 -1.24 -19.27
C ARG A 46 -41.33 -0.13 -19.60
N MET A 47 -40.93 1.14 -19.51
CA MET A 47 -41.79 2.26 -19.90
C MET A 47 -42.14 2.26 -21.38
N GLN A 48 -41.15 2.06 -22.25
CA GLN A 48 -41.39 1.99 -23.69
C GLN A 48 -42.42 0.91 -24.05
N ALA A 49 -42.35 -0.26 -23.39
CA ALA A 49 -43.33 -1.33 -23.58
C ALA A 49 -44.74 -0.94 -23.09
N LEU A 50 -44.85 -0.24 -21.96
CA LEU A 50 -46.13 0.23 -21.44
C LEU A 50 -46.74 1.36 -22.28
N MET A 51 -45.92 2.24 -22.86
CA MET A 51 -46.39 3.32 -23.75
C MET A 51 -47.04 2.78 -25.01
N GLN A 52 -46.52 1.67 -25.57
CA GLN A 52 -47.12 1.00 -26.74
C GLN A 52 -48.54 0.48 -26.48
N ASN A 53 -48.95 0.32 -25.21
CA ASN A 53 -50.26 -0.18 -24.80
C ASN A 53 -51.24 0.92 -24.36
N GLY A 54 -50.95 2.21 -24.60
CA GLY A 54 -51.84 3.32 -24.28
C GLY A 54 -51.85 3.72 -22.79
N MET A 55 -50.75 4.33 -22.33
CA MET A 55 -50.54 4.69 -20.91
C MET A 55 -51.31 5.97 -20.49
N PRO A 56 -51.95 5.98 -19.29
CA PRO A 56 -52.53 7.21 -18.70
C PRO A 56 -51.47 8.26 -18.32
N SER A 57 -51.81 9.55 -18.45
CA SER A 57 -50.90 10.68 -18.21
C SER A 57 -50.32 10.75 -16.79
N ALA A 58 -51.10 10.40 -15.75
CA ALA A 58 -50.62 10.38 -14.36
C ALA A 58 -49.47 9.37 -14.17
N ARG A 59 -49.56 8.20 -14.81
CA ARG A 59 -48.54 7.14 -14.73
C ARG A 59 -47.25 7.53 -15.47
N TRP A 60 -47.34 8.42 -16.45
CA TRP A 60 -46.18 9.02 -17.12
C TRP A 60 -45.45 10.02 -16.21
N HIS A 61 -46.20 10.81 -15.43
CA HIS A 61 -45.60 11.75 -14.49
C HIS A 61 -44.79 11.04 -13.40
N ASP A 62 -45.36 10.01 -12.76
CA ASP A 62 -44.67 9.21 -11.74
C ASP A 62 -43.37 8.59 -12.29
N PHE A 63 -43.42 8.09 -13.53
CA PHE A 63 -42.25 7.55 -14.23
C PHE A 63 -41.15 8.62 -14.39
N SER A 64 -41.51 9.81 -14.87
CA SER A 64 -40.55 10.89 -15.09
C SER A 64 -39.85 11.32 -13.80
N GLN A 65 -40.60 11.46 -12.69
CA GLN A 65 -40.03 11.83 -11.40
C GLN A 65 -39.05 10.76 -10.89
N PHE A 66 -39.42 9.48 -10.99
CA PHE A 66 -38.52 8.42 -10.55
C PHE A 66 -37.26 8.33 -11.43
N LEU A 67 -37.39 8.55 -12.74
CA LEU A 67 -36.24 8.61 -13.64
C LEU A 67 -35.29 9.76 -13.28
N ASP A 68 -35.84 10.93 -12.94
CA ASP A 68 -35.04 12.06 -12.46
C ASP A 68 -34.31 11.73 -11.15
N SER A 69 -34.97 10.98 -10.24
CA SER A 69 -34.33 10.51 -9.01
C SER A 69 -33.18 9.52 -9.27
N LEU A 70 -33.34 8.61 -10.25
CA LEU A 70 -32.28 7.70 -10.67
C LEU A 70 -31.11 8.43 -11.31
N ASP A 71 -31.39 9.41 -12.17
CA ASP A 71 -30.35 10.23 -12.80
C ASP A 71 -29.59 11.07 -11.75
N ALA A 72 -30.28 11.58 -10.72
CA ALA A 72 -29.62 12.24 -9.59
C ALA A 72 -28.73 11.27 -8.79
N ALA A 73 -29.22 10.06 -8.48
CA ALA A 73 -28.44 9.05 -7.78
C ALA A 73 -27.20 8.61 -8.59
N ILE A 74 -27.33 8.46 -9.91
CA ILE A 74 -26.22 8.13 -10.80
C ILE A 74 -25.17 9.25 -10.82
N ARG A 75 -25.58 10.52 -10.88
CA ARG A 75 -24.64 11.64 -10.78
C ARG A 75 -23.88 11.63 -9.46
N HIS A 76 -24.59 11.49 -8.34
CA HIS A 76 -23.98 11.40 -7.02
C HIS A 76 -23.00 10.22 -6.92
N GLN A 77 -23.37 9.05 -7.45
CA GLN A 77 -22.51 7.87 -7.41
C GLN A 77 -21.28 8.01 -8.33
N THR A 78 -21.42 8.73 -9.43
CA THR A 78 -20.29 9.07 -10.33
C THR A 78 -19.29 9.96 -9.62
N GLU A 79 -19.76 10.98 -8.90
CA GLU A 79 -18.90 11.85 -8.07
C GLU A 79 -18.22 11.07 -6.93
N ALA A 80 -18.96 10.16 -6.28
CA ALA A 80 -18.42 9.29 -5.24
C ALA A 80 -17.30 8.38 -5.79
N LEU A 81 -17.48 7.81 -6.98
CA LEU A 81 -16.45 7.02 -7.65
C LEU A 81 -15.20 7.86 -7.96
N ALA A 82 -15.38 9.04 -8.56
CA ALA A 82 -14.26 9.94 -8.87
C ALA A 82 -13.48 10.35 -7.60
N LYS A 83 -14.18 10.63 -6.50
CA LYS A 83 -13.57 10.90 -5.20
C LYS A 83 -12.80 9.69 -4.68
N ALA A 84 -13.37 8.50 -4.75
CA ALA A 84 -12.71 7.26 -4.31
C ALA A 84 -11.45 6.97 -5.15
N GLU A 85 -11.47 7.24 -6.45
CA GLU A 85 -10.30 7.10 -7.34
C GLU A 85 -9.20 8.10 -6.99
N SER A 86 -9.55 9.36 -6.73
CA SER A 86 -8.59 10.37 -6.25
C SER A 86 -7.95 9.99 -4.91
N GLN A 87 -8.76 9.51 -3.96
CA GLN A 87 -8.27 9.05 -2.66
C GLN A 87 -7.37 7.81 -2.81
N LEU A 88 -7.73 6.86 -3.66
CA LEU A 88 -6.92 5.68 -3.95
C LEU A 88 -5.55 6.08 -4.52
N LEU A 89 -5.51 7.04 -5.45
CA LEU A 89 -4.26 7.56 -6.01
C LEU A 89 -3.39 8.22 -4.95
N ALA A 90 -3.97 9.05 -4.09
CA ALA A 90 -3.26 9.66 -2.95
C ALA A 90 -2.74 8.59 -1.96
N GLY A 91 -3.55 7.58 -1.68
CA GLY A 91 -3.17 6.44 -0.83
C GLY A 91 -1.99 5.66 -1.39
N ARG A 92 -1.96 5.41 -2.71
CA ARG A 92 -0.83 4.76 -3.39
C ARG A 92 0.45 5.58 -3.25
N ALA A 93 0.38 6.90 -3.48
CA ALA A 93 1.53 7.79 -3.33
C ALA A 93 2.07 7.80 -1.89
N ASN A 94 1.18 7.82 -0.88
CA ASN A 94 1.60 7.74 0.52
C ASN A 94 2.29 6.40 0.83
N TRP A 95 1.70 5.27 0.41
CA TRP A 95 2.29 3.95 0.62
C TRP A 95 3.68 3.84 -0.02
N GLN A 96 3.85 4.33 -1.26
CA GLN A 96 5.15 4.36 -1.94
C GLN A 96 6.19 5.17 -1.15
N LYS A 97 5.80 6.33 -0.61
CA LYS A 97 6.68 7.17 0.23
C LYS A 97 7.12 6.44 1.51
N GLN A 98 6.19 5.77 2.21
CA GLN A 98 6.55 5.01 3.42
C GLN A 98 7.47 3.83 3.07
N LYS A 99 7.18 3.12 1.97
CA LYS A 99 8.02 2.01 1.52
C LYS A 99 9.45 2.47 1.17
N GLN A 100 9.60 3.62 0.52
CA GLN A 100 10.91 4.19 0.23
C GLN A 100 11.69 4.56 1.51
N ARG A 101 10.99 5.11 2.51
CA ARG A 101 11.58 5.44 3.81
C ARG A 101 12.07 4.19 4.53
N LEU A 102 11.26 3.12 4.56
CA LEU A 102 11.66 1.82 5.12
C LEU A 102 12.92 1.28 4.44
N ASN A 103 12.93 1.20 3.10
CA ASN A 103 14.09 0.70 2.35
C ASN A 103 15.37 1.52 2.64
N SER A 104 15.22 2.83 2.88
CA SER A 104 16.34 3.70 3.25
C SER A 104 16.92 3.34 4.62
N PHE A 105 16.07 3.05 5.60
CA PHE A 105 16.52 2.57 6.91
C PHE A 105 17.18 1.20 6.81
N ASP A 106 16.59 0.24 6.09
CA ASP A 106 17.18 -1.09 5.89
C ASP A 106 18.59 -1.00 5.30
N THR A 107 18.78 -0.09 4.33
CA THR A 107 20.10 0.17 3.72
C THR A 107 21.10 0.73 4.74
N LEU A 108 20.67 1.66 5.61
CA LEU A 108 21.54 2.24 6.64
C LEU A 108 21.94 1.22 7.70
N ILE A 109 21.01 0.35 8.08
CA ILE A 109 21.22 -0.72 9.06
C ILE A 109 22.24 -1.72 8.52
N ALA A 110 22.03 -2.24 7.31
CA ALA A 110 22.95 -3.18 6.68
C ALA A 110 24.39 -2.59 6.56
N ARG A 111 24.51 -1.29 6.28
CA ARG A 111 25.80 -0.58 6.25
C ARG A 111 26.42 -0.43 7.64
N ALA A 112 25.62 -0.26 8.70
CA ALA A 112 26.12 -0.20 10.07
C ALA A 112 26.66 -1.58 10.50
N GLU A 113 25.88 -2.64 10.27
CA GLU A 113 26.25 -4.02 10.58
C GLU A 113 27.52 -4.46 9.84
N SER A 114 27.63 -4.16 8.54
CA SER A 114 28.83 -4.46 7.77
C SER A 114 30.08 -3.76 8.30
N ARG A 115 29.95 -2.49 8.74
CA ARG A 115 31.06 -1.75 9.36
C ARG A 115 31.47 -2.35 10.70
N GLU A 116 30.51 -2.75 11.52
CA GLU A 116 30.78 -3.39 12.82
C GLU A 116 31.48 -4.75 12.64
N GLN A 117 31.02 -5.57 11.69
CA GLN A 117 31.67 -6.83 11.32
C GLN A 117 33.12 -6.62 10.86
N GLN A 118 33.39 -5.61 10.03
CA GLN A 118 34.75 -5.30 9.60
C GLN A 118 35.65 -4.86 10.76
N ILE A 119 35.12 -4.09 11.72
CA ILE A 119 35.87 -3.68 12.91
C ILE A 119 36.15 -4.88 13.80
N ALA A 120 35.18 -5.76 14.01
CA ALA A 120 35.34 -6.99 14.80
C ALA A 120 36.38 -7.92 14.17
N ALA A 121 36.29 -8.18 12.86
CA ALA A 121 37.25 -9.01 12.14
C ALA A 121 38.68 -8.46 12.22
N ARG A 122 38.86 -7.14 12.11
CA ARG A 122 40.19 -6.50 12.28
C ARG A 122 40.73 -6.63 13.70
N ARG A 123 39.86 -6.58 14.73
CA ARG A 123 40.27 -6.78 16.13
C ARG A 123 40.68 -8.23 16.38
N GLU A 124 39.90 -9.18 15.87
CA GLU A 124 40.21 -10.62 15.96
C GLU A 124 41.52 -10.96 15.27
N GLN A 125 41.72 -10.48 14.04
CA GLN A 125 42.97 -10.67 13.29
C GLN A 125 44.19 -10.17 14.09
N ARG A 126 44.11 -8.95 14.65
CA ARG A 126 45.19 -8.40 15.49
C ARG A 126 45.49 -9.25 16.72
N ALA A 127 44.46 -9.74 17.40
CA ALA A 127 44.62 -10.59 18.58
C ALA A 127 45.29 -11.93 18.22
N THR A 128 44.91 -12.53 17.10
CA THR A 128 45.53 -13.76 16.58
C THR A 128 46.99 -13.54 16.19
N ASP A 129 47.30 -12.44 15.49
CA ASP A 129 48.67 -12.09 15.10
C ASP A 129 49.57 -11.88 16.33
N GLU A 130 49.06 -11.18 17.37
CA GLU A 130 49.77 -11.00 18.63
C GLU A 130 50.05 -12.32 19.35
N TYR A 131 49.07 -13.22 19.38
CA TYR A 131 49.22 -14.54 19.99
C TYR A 131 50.27 -15.38 19.25
N ALA A 132 50.19 -15.43 17.91
CA ALA A 132 51.17 -16.13 17.07
C ALA A 132 52.59 -15.57 17.25
N ALA A 133 52.74 -14.24 17.30
CA ALA A 133 54.04 -13.59 17.53
C ALA A 133 54.61 -13.88 18.93
N ARG A 134 53.77 -14.00 19.96
CA ARG A 134 54.21 -14.44 21.31
C ARG A 134 54.70 -15.88 21.30
N LEU A 135 53.97 -16.79 20.67
CA LEU A 135 54.34 -18.20 20.58
C LEU A 135 55.67 -18.40 19.82
N ALA A 136 55.84 -17.71 18.69
CA ALA A 136 57.08 -17.73 17.92
C ALA A 136 58.29 -17.24 18.74
N ARG A 137 58.14 -16.15 19.50
CA ARG A 137 59.20 -15.65 20.39
C ARG A 137 59.58 -16.65 21.49
N GLN A 138 58.62 -17.38 22.04
CA GLN A 138 58.90 -18.42 23.04
C GLN A 138 59.69 -19.60 22.44
N GLN A 139 59.35 -20.04 21.23
CA GLN A 139 60.07 -21.13 20.55
C GLN A 139 61.52 -20.75 20.20
N VAL A 140 61.76 -19.52 19.76
CA VAL A 140 63.12 -19.02 19.47
C VAL A 140 63.97 -18.92 20.74
N GLY A 141 63.37 -18.53 21.87
CA GLY A 141 64.08 -18.48 23.16
C GLY A 141 64.44 -19.85 23.74
N SER A 142 63.70 -20.91 23.42
CA SER A 142 63.98 -22.27 23.88
C SER A 142 65.04 -23.01 23.04
N GLY A 143 65.35 -22.53 21.84
CA GLY A 143 66.36 -23.14 20.94
C GLY A 143 67.79 -22.64 21.13
N HIS A 144 68.03 -21.64 21.99
CA HIS A 144 69.35 -21.01 22.20
C HIS A 144 70.07 -21.48 23.48
N ASN A 145 69.62 -22.59 24.07
CA ASN A 145 70.16 -23.17 25.29
C ASN A 145 70.51 -24.66 25.07
N GLN A 146 71.40 -24.91 24.10
CA GLN A 146 72.16 -26.17 23.93
C GLN A 146 73.57 -25.85 23.49
#